data_AF-A0A2E9BCV9-F1
#
_entry.id   AF-A0A2E9BCV9-F1
#
_cell.length_a   1.000
_cell.length_b   1.000
_cell.length_c   1.000
_cell.angle_alpha   90.00
_cell.angle_beta   90.00
_cell.angle_gamma   90.00
#
_symmetry.space_group_name_H-M   'P 1'
#
loop_
_entity.id
_entity.type
_entity.pdbx_description
1 polymer ?
#
loop_
_entity_poly.entity_id
_entity_poly.type
_entity_poly.pdbx_seq_one_letter_code
_entity_poly.pdbx_strand_id
1 'polypeptide(L)'
;MQQSLLDNWFLRQDILDQLVSNDEDISEAERYADRVLRIAQEEEAEHQVLTDPFDRSVALVLSLVKEEDMDPWNIDLSAFLKLFTERVRKEAKSLDLPACGRLIRLSWEVLTQQASTLFDKVTAPDYDEFEEFTDFGWESDYDDEEFMFTTAILEGTADTVLPSLFGERVRREEGRPSTLGELLSALKDACDEAEIFKAKEEFRKSHAEELKNMIENVGARMHNEDMEGDIRRCWRAMREVMQSLGKHKVPISNVTNRLSEILVEEFGVIPEGYEVESKITSFVAGLFLTHRGYAWISQDQPEDPIMIEDRWPKAKSFDEVTELASKLFDEESIALESEETESMRHAQRLAERARIAAEEEEIAKIKEASESENPDDWLVE
;
A
#
# COMPACT_ATOMS: atom_id res chain seq x y z
N MET A 1 56.38 -15.46 -8.99
CA MET A 1 56.36 -14.11 -8.39
C MET A 1 55.84 -13.04 -9.36
N GLN A 2 56.31 -12.94 -10.61
CA GLN A 2 55.77 -11.93 -11.55
C GLN A 2 54.38 -12.29 -12.11
N GLN A 3 54.10 -13.57 -12.42
CA GLN A 3 52.76 -14.01 -12.88
C GLN A 3 51.67 -13.81 -11.83
N SER A 4 51.90 -14.25 -10.59
CA SER A 4 50.95 -14.07 -9.48
C SER A 4 50.62 -12.60 -9.16
N LEU A 5 51.57 -11.68 -9.38
CA LEU A 5 51.35 -10.24 -9.20
C LEU A 5 50.56 -9.62 -10.36
N LEU A 6 50.76 -10.11 -11.58
CA LEU A 6 49.98 -9.72 -12.75
C LEU A 6 48.54 -10.20 -12.62
N ASP A 7 48.33 -11.46 -12.18
CA ASP A 7 47.00 -12.04 -11.98
C ASP A 7 46.19 -11.26 -10.93
N ASN A 8 46.82 -10.86 -9.83
CA ASN A 8 46.16 -10.03 -8.81
C ASN A 8 45.77 -8.63 -9.31
N TRP A 9 46.60 -8.03 -10.16
CA TRP A 9 46.29 -6.72 -10.76
C TRP A 9 45.14 -6.83 -11.77
N PHE A 10 45.14 -7.87 -12.59
CA PHE A 10 44.05 -8.13 -13.54
C PHE A 10 42.73 -8.47 -12.84
N LEU A 11 42.76 -9.25 -11.76
CA LEU A 11 41.58 -9.55 -10.95
C LEU A 11 40.99 -8.28 -10.33
N ARG A 12 41.85 -7.40 -9.78
CA ARG A 12 41.42 -6.10 -9.23
C ARG A 12 40.74 -5.25 -10.30
N GLN A 13 41.32 -5.18 -11.50
CA GLN A 13 40.78 -4.40 -12.60
C GLN A 13 39.46 -4.97 -13.12
N ASP A 14 39.35 -6.29 -13.25
CA ASP A 14 38.11 -6.95 -13.68
C ASP A 14 36.97 -6.68 -12.68
N ILE A 15 37.23 -6.79 -11.38
CA ILE A 15 36.22 -6.46 -10.35
C ILE A 15 35.80 -4.98 -10.44
N LEU A 16 36.75 -4.07 -10.61
CA LEU A 16 36.46 -2.65 -10.76
C LEU A 16 35.59 -2.36 -11.99
N ASP A 17 35.96 -2.91 -13.15
CA ASP A 17 35.25 -2.68 -14.40
C ASP A 17 33.81 -3.22 -14.32
N GLN A 18 33.60 -4.34 -13.64
CA GLN A 18 32.28 -4.96 -13.46
C GLN A 18 31.40 -4.15 -12.49
N LEU A 19 31.95 -3.71 -11.35
CA LEU A 19 31.19 -2.90 -10.38
C LEU A 19 30.85 -1.51 -10.92
N VAL A 20 31.78 -0.89 -11.66
CA VAL A 20 31.52 0.38 -12.35
C VAL A 20 30.47 0.20 -13.45
N SER A 21 30.46 -0.94 -14.15
CA SER A 21 29.41 -1.26 -15.12
C SER A 21 28.03 -1.47 -14.46
N ASN A 22 27.98 -1.81 -13.18
CA ASN A 22 26.75 -1.99 -12.39
C ASN A 22 26.29 -0.70 -11.69
N ASP A 23 26.78 0.47 -12.14
CA ASP A 23 26.46 1.79 -11.57
C ASP A 23 26.86 1.98 -10.09
N GLU A 24 27.87 1.25 -9.59
CA GLU A 24 28.40 1.49 -8.24
C GLU A 24 29.27 2.75 -8.13
N ASP A 25 29.31 3.32 -6.93
CA ASP A 25 30.22 4.41 -6.61
C ASP A 25 31.68 3.94 -6.76
N ILE A 26 32.44 4.64 -7.60
CA ILE A 26 33.85 4.32 -7.92
C ILE A 26 34.69 4.16 -6.63
N SER A 27 34.44 5.00 -5.62
CA SER A 27 35.16 4.91 -4.34
C SER A 27 34.83 3.66 -3.54
N GLU A 28 33.62 3.10 -3.66
CA GLU A 28 33.23 1.87 -2.98
C GLU A 28 33.77 0.65 -3.72
N ALA A 29 33.69 0.66 -5.05
CA ALA A 29 34.28 -0.36 -5.91
C ALA A 29 35.80 -0.50 -5.68
N GLU A 30 36.54 0.62 -5.57
CA GLU A 30 37.97 0.61 -5.23
C GLU A 30 38.27 -0.02 -3.88
N ARG A 31 37.51 0.35 -2.84
CA ARG A 31 37.67 -0.22 -1.50
C ARG A 31 37.38 -1.71 -1.50
N TYR A 32 36.37 -2.13 -2.24
CA TYR A 32 36.01 -3.53 -2.37
C TYR A 32 37.10 -4.33 -3.07
N ALA A 33 37.56 -3.87 -4.23
CA ALA A 33 38.62 -4.54 -4.98
C ALA A 33 39.91 -4.64 -4.17
N ASP A 34 40.28 -3.58 -3.43
CA ASP A 34 41.43 -3.59 -2.53
C ASP A 34 41.23 -4.55 -1.34
N ARG A 35 40.01 -4.68 -0.81
CA ARG A 35 39.66 -5.63 0.26
C ARG A 35 39.78 -7.08 -0.23
N VAL A 36 39.27 -7.40 -1.42
CA VAL A 36 39.38 -8.72 -2.04
C VAL A 36 40.84 -9.08 -2.29
N LEU A 37 41.64 -8.14 -2.80
CA LEU A 37 43.05 -8.36 -3.06
C LEU A 37 43.85 -8.61 -1.78
N ARG A 38 43.50 -7.95 -0.67
CA ARG A 38 44.10 -8.26 0.65
C ARG A 38 43.80 -9.70 1.06
N ILE A 39 42.56 -10.15 0.90
CA ILE A 39 42.15 -11.53 1.23
C ILE A 39 42.88 -12.52 0.32
N ALA A 40 42.98 -12.25 -0.98
CA ALA A 40 43.72 -13.11 -1.92
C ALA A 40 45.23 -13.22 -1.61
N GLN A 41 45.80 -12.24 -0.90
CA GLN A 41 47.20 -12.26 -0.45
C GLN A 41 47.42 -13.02 0.85
N GLU A 42 46.38 -13.18 1.68
CA GLU A 42 46.45 -13.98 2.91
C GLU A 42 46.55 -15.48 2.55
N GLU A 43 47.28 -16.28 3.34
CA GLU A 43 47.44 -17.71 3.04
C GLU A 43 46.18 -18.51 3.42
N GLU A 44 45.91 -19.64 2.75
CA GLU A 44 44.75 -20.54 3.01
C GLU A 44 44.55 -20.90 4.49
N ALA A 45 45.63 -20.98 5.27
CA ALA A 45 45.58 -21.24 6.71
C ALA A 45 45.03 -20.05 7.54
N GLU A 46 45.14 -18.83 7.02
CA GLU A 46 44.71 -17.60 7.69
C GLU A 46 43.24 -17.27 7.39
N HIS A 47 42.70 -17.79 6.29
CA HIS A 47 41.30 -17.58 5.90
C HIS A 47 40.28 -18.15 6.91
N GLN A 48 40.65 -19.16 7.70
CA GLN A 48 39.82 -19.67 8.80
C GLN A 48 39.76 -18.72 10.02
N VAL A 49 40.70 -17.78 10.11
CA VAL A 49 40.82 -16.81 11.22
C VAL A 49 40.05 -15.51 10.92
N LEU A 50 39.57 -15.33 9.68
CA LEU A 50 38.79 -14.18 9.28
C LEU A 50 37.54 -14.02 10.17
N THR A 51 37.43 -12.84 10.78
CA THR A 51 36.35 -12.52 11.73
C THR A 51 35.01 -12.27 11.02
N ASP A 52 35.05 -11.70 9.82
CA ASP A 52 33.85 -11.35 9.06
C ASP A 52 33.30 -12.59 8.32
N PRO A 53 32.01 -12.94 8.48
CA PRO A 53 31.32 -13.91 7.61
C PRO A 53 31.43 -13.60 6.11
N PHE A 54 31.52 -12.32 5.74
CA PHE A 54 31.68 -11.88 4.34
C PHE A 54 33.06 -12.24 3.78
N ASP A 55 34.13 -11.85 4.49
CA ASP A 55 35.50 -12.14 4.02
C ASP A 55 35.73 -13.66 3.89
N ARG A 56 35.05 -14.45 4.73
CA ARG A 56 35.05 -15.92 4.65
C ARG A 56 34.34 -16.47 3.40
N SER A 57 33.27 -15.84 2.91
CA SER A 57 32.61 -16.28 1.68
C SER A 57 33.45 -15.93 0.44
N VAL A 58 34.11 -14.77 0.42
CA VAL A 58 35.08 -14.40 -0.62
C VAL A 58 36.28 -15.35 -0.63
N ALA A 59 36.86 -15.61 0.54
CA ALA A 59 37.94 -16.56 0.73
C ALA A 59 37.58 -17.95 0.22
N LEU A 60 36.36 -18.41 0.50
CA LEU A 60 35.86 -19.69 0.04
C LEU A 60 35.84 -19.77 -1.50
N VAL A 61 35.33 -18.75 -2.18
CA VAL A 61 35.31 -18.69 -3.65
C VAL A 61 36.73 -18.73 -4.21
N LEU A 62 37.65 -17.93 -3.65
CA LEU A 62 39.06 -17.91 -4.06
C LEU A 62 39.74 -19.27 -3.84
N SER A 63 39.48 -19.91 -2.70
CA SER A 63 40.04 -21.23 -2.38
C SER A 63 39.54 -22.31 -3.35
N LEU A 64 38.26 -22.30 -3.71
CA LEU A 64 37.67 -23.27 -4.62
C LEU A 64 38.27 -23.18 -6.03
N VAL A 65 38.44 -21.97 -6.55
CA VAL A 65 39.02 -21.76 -7.89
C VAL A 65 40.48 -22.24 -7.92
N LYS A 66 41.21 -22.03 -6.82
CA LYS A 66 42.61 -22.42 -6.70
C LYS A 66 42.82 -23.91 -6.43
N GLU A 67 41.99 -24.55 -5.60
CA GLU A 67 42.10 -25.97 -5.25
C GLU A 67 41.75 -26.89 -6.43
N GLU A 68 40.80 -26.49 -7.28
CA GLU A 68 40.29 -27.28 -8.40
C GLU A 68 40.94 -26.93 -9.74
N ASP A 69 41.99 -26.09 -9.73
CA ASP A 69 42.74 -25.63 -10.91
C ASP A 69 41.80 -25.09 -12.01
N MET A 70 40.74 -24.35 -11.60
CA MET A 70 39.78 -23.75 -12.52
C MET A 70 40.39 -22.49 -13.16
N ASP A 71 40.10 -22.26 -14.44
CA ASP A 71 40.53 -21.04 -15.13
C ASP A 71 39.77 -19.82 -14.58
N PRO A 72 40.46 -18.81 -13.99
CA PRO A 72 39.81 -17.60 -13.46
C PRO A 72 39.06 -16.77 -14.51
N TRP A 73 39.40 -16.94 -15.80
CA TRP A 73 38.81 -16.19 -16.91
C TRP A 73 37.67 -16.95 -17.61
N ASN A 74 37.55 -18.25 -17.34
CA ASN A 74 36.52 -19.10 -17.90
C ASN A 74 36.09 -20.19 -16.90
N ILE A 75 35.24 -19.80 -15.97
CA ILE A 75 34.77 -20.69 -14.91
C ILE A 75 33.56 -21.49 -15.39
N ASP A 76 33.64 -22.82 -15.31
CA ASP A 76 32.46 -23.69 -15.44
C ASP A 76 31.55 -23.54 -14.20
N LEU A 77 30.49 -22.75 -14.35
CA LEU A 77 29.48 -22.51 -13.32
C LEU A 77 28.83 -23.81 -12.81
N SER A 78 28.69 -24.83 -13.66
CA SER A 78 28.05 -26.09 -13.27
C SER A 78 28.92 -26.91 -12.33
N ALA A 79 30.22 -27.00 -12.61
CA ALA A 79 31.20 -27.63 -11.72
C ALA A 79 31.39 -26.81 -10.44
N PHE A 80 31.55 -25.49 -10.59
CA PHE A 80 31.70 -24.56 -9.47
C PHE A 80 30.52 -24.65 -8.49
N LEU A 81 29.27 -24.60 -8.96
CA LEU A 81 28.09 -24.65 -8.06
C LEU A 81 27.98 -25.96 -7.29
N LYS A 82 28.35 -27.10 -7.88
CA LYS A 82 28.33 -28.39 -7.17
C LYS A 82 29.30 -28.38 -5.99
N LEU A 83 30.53 -27.93 -6.22
CA LEU A 83 31.58 -27.89 -5.20
C LEU A 83 31.31 -26.79 -4.16
N PHE A 84 30.87 -25.61 -4.62
CA PHE A 84 30.49 -24.50 -3.76
C PHE A 84 29.34 -24.87 -2.82
N THR A 85 28.26 -25.47 -3.33
CA THR A 85 27.12 -25.90 -2.50
C THR A 85 27.50 -26.99 -1.50
N GLU A 86 28.41 -27.91 -1.86
CA GLU A 86 28.90 -28.92 -0.94
C GLU A 86 29.72 -28.28 0.20
N ARG A 87 30.59 -27.32 -0.10
CA ARG A 87 31.43 -26.66 0.90
C ARG A 87 30.64 -25.70 1.79
N VAL A 88 29.69 -24.95 1.23
CA VAL A 88 28.73 -24.13 2.00
C VAL A 88 27.94 -24.97 3.00
N ARG A 89 27.55 -26.20 2.64
CA ARG A 89 26.87 -27.12 3.58
C ARG A 89 27.76 -27.57 4.72
N LYS A 90 29.07 -27.79 4.47
CA LYS A 90 30.04 -28.20 5.49
C LYS A 90 30.39 -27.06 6.45
N GLU A 91 30.50 -25.83 5.93
CA GLU A 91 30.95 -24.64 6.67
C GLU A 91 29.79 -23.67 7.02
N ALA A 92 28.56 -24.16 7.06
CA ALA A 92 27.34 -23.36 7.15
C ALA A 92 27.24 -22.43 8.38
N LYS A 93 27.98 -22.71 9.47
CA LYS A 93 27.95 -21.89 10.69
C LYS A 93 28.85 -20.65 10.64
N SER A 94 29.86 -20.65 9.78
CA SER A 94 30.86 -19.58 9.67
C SER A 94 30.60 -18.61 8.52
N LEU A 95 29.75 -18.97 7.57
CA LEU A 95 29.52 -18.20 6.34
C LEU A 95 28.24 -17.37 6.43
N ASP A 96 28.16 -16.28 5.66
CA ASP A 96 26.89 -15.57 5.45
C ASP A 96 25.98 -16.36 4.50
N LEU A 97 25.15 -17.22 5.09
CA LEU A 97 24.21 -18.08 4.36
C LEU A 97 23.26 -17.30 3.42
N PRO A 98 22.70 -16.13 3.79
CA PRO A 98 21.88 -15.32 2.90
C PRO A 98 22.62 -14.93 1.60
N ALA A 99 23.82 -14.39 1.71
CA ALA A 99 24.64 -14.04 0.55
C ALA A 99 25.02 -15.26 -0.30
N CYS A 100 25.53 -16.34 0.33
CA CYS A 100 25.90 -17.55 -0.40
C CYS A 100 24.70 -18.18 -1.12
N GLY A 101 23.52 -18.18 -0.48
CA GLY A 101 22.28 -18.67 -1.09
C GLY A 101 21.84 -17.82 -2.28
N ARG A 102 22.03 -16.50 -2.21
CA ARG A 102 21.76 -15.60 -3.32
C ARG A 102 22.78 -15.73 -4.46
N LEU A 103 24.06 -15.93 -4.16
CA LEU A 103 25.06 -16.27 -5.18
C LEU A 103 24.66 -17.54 -5.94
N ILE A 104 24.27 -18.60 -5.22
CA ILE A 104 23.80 -19.84 -5.85
C ILE A 104 22.60 -19.56 -6.77
N ARG A 105 21.67 -18.69 -6.34
CA ARG A 105 20.51 -18.29 -7.15
C ARG A 105 20.92 -17.53 -8.41
N LEU A 106 21.82 -16.56 -8.30
CA LEU A 106 22.32 -15.77 -9.43
C LEU A 106 23.06 -16.65 -10.44
N SER A 107 23.97 -17.50 -9.98
CA SER A 107 24.66 -18.45 -10.86
C SER A 107 23.68 -19.41 -11.55
N TRP A 108 22.60 -19.83 -10.87
CA TRP A 108 21.55 -20.63 -11.49
C TRP A 108 20.75 -19.85 -12.55
N GLU A 109 20.44 -18.59 -12.30
CA GLU A 109 19.78 -17.70 -13.27
C GLU A 109 20.64 -17.56 -14.54
N VAL A 110 21.94 -17.34 -14.39
CA VAL A 110 22.89 -17.27 -15.51
C VAL A 110 22.94 -18.59 -16.28
N LEU A 111 23.07 -19.73 -15.59
CA LEU A 111 23.04 -21.06 -16.23
C LEU A 111 21.73 -21.32 -16.98
N THR A 112 20.60 -20.88 -16.41
CA THR A 112 19.28 -21.03 -17.03
C THR A 112 19.17 -20.15 -18.28
N GLN A 113 19.69 -18.92 -18.23
CA GLN A 113 19.74 -18.01 -19.38
C GLN A 113 20.68 -18.53 -20.48
N GLN A 114 21.82 -19.11 -20.10
CA GLN A 114 22.71 -19.80 -21.05
C GLN A 114 21.98 -20.98 -21.70
N ALA A 115 21.29 -21.80 -20.92
CA ALA A 115 20.51 -22.92 -21.45
C ALA A 115 19.36 -22.47 -22.37
N SER A 116 18.65 -21.38 -22.03
CA SER A 116 17.56 -20.84 -22.85
C SER A 116 18.09 -20.27 -24.18
N THR A 117 19.17 -19.49 -24.15
CA THR A 117 19.79 -18.97 -25.38
C THR A 117 20.34 -20.08 -26.26
N LEU A 118 20.88 -21.16 -25.68
CA LEU A 118 21.25 -22.36 -26.42
C LEU A 118 20.02 -23.04 -27.03
N PHE A 119 18.93 -23.16 -26.27
CA PHE A 119 17.69 -23.75 -26.76
C PHE A 119 17.08 -22.95 -27.91
N ASP A 120 17.03 -21.63 -27.80
CA ASP A 120 16.51 -20.74 -28.85
C ASP A 120 17.35 -20.86 -30.13
N LYS A 121 18.68 -20.92 -30.00
CA LYS A 121 19.59 -21.11 -31.15
C LYS A 121 19.46 -22.49 -31.80
N VAL A 122 19.18 -23.54 -31.03
CA VAL A 122 18.96 -24.90 -31.56
C VAL A 122 17.57 -25.03 -32.19
N THR A 123 16.58 -24.32 -31.65
CA THR A 123 15.19 -24.38 -32.12
C THR A 123 14.93 -23.38 -33.24
N ALA A 124 15.81 -22.38 -33.43
CA ALA A 124 15.74 -21.45 -34.54
C ALA A 124 15.69 -22.24 -35.85
N PRO A 125 14.56 -22.25 -36.57
CA PRO A 125 14.51 -22.82 -37.90
C PRO A 125 15.57 -22.12 -38.78
N ASP A 126 16.35 -22.91 -39.52
CA ASP A 126 17.32 -22.46 -40.52
C ASP A 126 16.56 -21.72 -41.65
N TYR A 127 16.09 -20.50 -41.39
CA TYR A 127 15.41 -19.67 -42.38
C TYR A 127 16.39 -18.99 -43.35
N ASP A 128 17.69 -19.08 -43.10
CA ASP A 128 18.73 -18.51 -43.98
C ASP A 128 18.96 -19.32 -45.26
N GLU A 129 18.37 -20.52 -45.40
CA GLU A 129 18.53 -21.35 -46.61
C GLU A 129 17.33 -21.27 -47.58
N PHE A 130 16.31 -20.46 -47.27
CA PHE A 130 15.09 -20.34 -48.10
C PHE A 130 15.01 -19.07 -48.97
N GLU A 131 16.07 -18.26 -49.06
CA GLU A 131 16.04 -17.02 -49.86
C GLU A 131 16.74 -17.11 -51.22
N GLU A 132 17.25 -18.28 -51.62
CA GLU A 132 17.75 -18.53 -52.99
C GLU A 132 17.17 -19.80 -53.65
N PHE A 133 16.11 -20.40 -53.10
CA PHE A 133 15.41 -21.52 -53.76
C PHE A 133 14.34 -21.02 -54.77
N THR A 134 14.68 -20.04 -55.61
CA THR A 134 13.75 -19.53 -56.64
C THR A 134 14.28 -19.64 -58.07
N ASP A 135 15.47 -20.21 -58.29
CA ASP A 135 16.02 -20.34 -59.65
C ASP A 135 16.82 -21.63 -59.88
N PHE A 136 16.22 -22.80 -59.70
CA PHE A 136 16.82 -24.04 -60.21
C PHE A 136 15.78 -25.01 -60.76
N GLY A 137 15.77 -25.14 -62.08
CA GLY A 137 15.00 -26.17 -62.78
C GLY A 137 15.51 -27.55 -62.36
N TRP A 138 14.59 -28.47 -62.08
CA TRP A 138 14.83 -29.85 -61.67
C TRP A 138 15.53 -30.73 -62.73
N GLU A 139 16.30 -30.15 -63.64
CA GLU A 139 16.81 -30.84 -64.82
C GLU A 139 18.22 -30.43 -65.27
N SER A 140 18.89 -29.46 -64.64
CA SER A 140 20.25 -29.09 -65.05
C SER A 140 21.27 -29.42 -63.98
N ASP A 141 22.19 -30.28 -64.36
CA ASP A 141 23.46 -30.56 -63.70
C ASP A 141 23.34 -31.62 -62.60
N TYR A 142 23.43 -32.89 -63.02
CA TYR A 142 23.99 -33.91 -62.13
C TYR A 142 25.35 -33.38 -61.69
N ASP A 143 25.47 -32.97 -60.44
CA ASP A 143 26.73 -32.57 -59.88
C ASP A 143 27.61 -33.82 -59.81
N ASP A 144 28.59 -33.89 -60.72
CA ASP A 144 29.56 -34.98 -60.77
C ASP A 144 30.26 -35.14 -59.39
N GLU A 145 30.38 -34.07 -58.60
CA GLU A 145 30.94 -34.13 -57.24
C GLU A 145 30.01 -34.87 -56.26
N GLU A 146 28.70 -34.64 -56.32
CA GLU A 146 27.71 -35.34 -55.47
C GLU A 146 27.58 -36.83 -55.86
N PHE A 147 27.61 -37.12 -57.16
CA PHE A 147 27.65 -38.50 -57.65
C PHE A 147 28.93 -39.21 -57.20
N MET A 148 30.09 -38.56 -57.29
CA MET A 148 31.37 -39.12 -56.85
C MET A 148 31.44 -39.29 -55.32
N PHE A 149 30.81 -38.40 -54.56
CA PHE A 149 30.71 -38.52 -53.11
C PHE A 149 29.84 -39.71 -52.69
N THR A 150 28.64 -39.84 -53.25
CA THR A 150 27.72 -40.95 -52.92
C THR A 150 28.29 -42.31 -53.35
N THR A 151 28.95 -42.38 -54.51
CA THR A 151 29.67 -43.61 -54.93
C THR A 151 30.87 -43.90 -54.03
N ALA A 152 31.65 -42.90 -53.62
CA ALA A 152 32.76 -43.11 -52.67
C ALA A 152 32.30 -43.61 -51.29
N ILE A 153 31.10 -43.23 -50.84
CA ILE A 153 30.46 -43.79 -49.64
C ILE A 153 30.05 -45.25 -49.87
N LEU A 154 29.39 -45.55 -50.98
CA LEU A 154 28.95 -46.91 -51.32
C LEU A 154 30.11 -47.90 -51.51
N GLU A 155 31.22 -47.42 -52.07
CA GLU A 155 32.45 -48.20 -52.29
C GLU A 155 33.36 -48.27 -51.06
N GLY A 156 33.04 -47.52 -49.99
CA GLY A 156 33.80 -47.51 -48.73
C GLY A 156 35.15 -46.77 -48.80
N THR A 157 35.40 -46.00 -49.85
CA THR A 157 36.64 -45.20 -50.00
C THR A 157 36.58 -43.92 -49.17
N ALA A 158 35.38 -43.44 -48.84
CA ALA A 158 35.15 -42.28 -47.99
C ALA A 158 35.26 -42.56 -46.47
N ASP A 159 35.50 -43.81 -46.04
CA ASP A 159 35.48 -44.24 -44.62
C ASP A 159 36.55 -43.56 -43.75
N THR A 160 37.58 -42.97 -44.38
CA THR A 160 38.61 -42.17 -43.70
C THR A 160 38.20 -40.72 -43.45
N VAL A 161 37.26 -40.19 -44.24
CA VAL A 161 36.81 -38.80 -44.20
C VAL A 161 35.45 -38.68 -43.49
N LEU A 162 34.59 -39.70 -43.58
CA LEU A 162 33.29 -39.76 -42.91
C LEU A 162 33.36 -39.50 -41.39
N PRO A 163 34.33 -40.03 -40.62
CA PRO A 163 34.45 -39.71 -39.19
C PRO A 163 34.76 -38.24 -38.91
N SER A 164 35.36 -37.50 -39.86
CA SER A 164 35.59 -36.05 -39.75
C SER A 164 34.35 -35.22 -40.14
N LEU A 165 33.53 -35.72 -41.07
CA LEU A 165 32.26 -35.10 -41.45
C LEU A 165 31.17 -35.27 -40.37
N PHE A 166 31.19 -36.40 -39.66
CA PHE A 166 30.37 -36.67 -38.47
C PHE A 166 31.10 -36.38 -37.16
N GLY A 167 32.35 -35.90 -37.23
CA GLY A 167 33.11 -35.44 -36.08
C GLY A 167 32.35 -34.30 -35.42
N GLU A 168 32.30 -34.32 -34.09
CA GLU A 168 31.40 -33.50 -33.25
C GLU A 168 30.96 -32.21 -33.94
N ARG A 169 29.66 -32.11 -34.27
CA ARG A 169 29.01 -30.86 -34.71
C ARG A 169 29.64 -29.74 -33.91
N VAL A 170 30.36 -28.85 -34.62
CA VAL A 170 31.04 -27.67 -34.05
C VAL A 170 30.22 -27.20 -32.86
N ARG A 171 30.72 -27.45 -31.63
CA ARG A 171 30.17 -26.79 -30.45
C ARG A 171 30.48 -25.31 -30.68
N ARG A 172 29.52 -24.60 -31.26
CA ARG A 172 29.64 -23.17 -31.49
C ARG A 172 29.76 -22.52 -30.11
N GLU A 173 30.68 -21.56 -30.01
CA GLU A 173 31.15 -21.05 -28.73
C GLU A 173 30.00 -20.77 -27.77
N GLU A 174 30.13 -21.35 -26.59
CA GLU A 174 29.30 -21.05 -25.43
C GLU A 174 29.31 -19.52 -25.22
N GLY A 175 28.26 -18.97 -24.62
CA GLY A 175 28.18 -17.52 -24.40
C GLY A 175 29.41 -16.97 -23.66
N ARG A 176 29.50 -15.63 -23.52
CA ARG A 176 30.60 -14.97 -22.79
C ARG A 176 30.97 -15.78 -21.53
N PRO A 177 32.23 -16.21 -21.38
CA PRO A 177 32.64 -17.00 -20.23
C PRO A 177 32.48 -16.18 -18.95
N SER A 178 31.96 -16.81 -17.90
CA SER A 178 31.86 -16.20 -16.57
C SER A 178 33.24 -16.10 -15.93
N THR A 179 33.64 -14.90 -15.53
CA THR A 179 34.94 -14.63 -14.89
C THR A 179 34.85 -14.70 -13.36
N LEU A 180 36.00 -14.87 -12.72
CA LEU A 180 36.13 -14.79 -11.26
C LEU A 180 35.69 -13.42 -10.74
N GLY A 181 36.01 -12.34 -11.45
CA GLY A 181 35.59 -10.98 -11.07
C GLY A 181 34.07 -10.82 -11.12
N GLU A 182 33.39 -11.43 -12.09
CA GLU A 182 31.92 -11.45 -12.17
C GLU A 182 31.30 -12.22 -10.99
N LEU A 183 31.88 -13.36 -10.58
CA LEU A 183 31.41 -14.09 -9.39
C LEU A 183 31.61 -13.30 -8.10
N LEU A 184 32.75 -12.62 -7.95
CA LEU A 184 33.06 -11.81 -6.76
C LEU A 184 32.27 -10.51 -6.72
N SER A 185 31.95 -9.93 -7.88
CA SER A 185 31.02 -8.80 -8.02
C SER A 185 29.60 -9.23 -7.64
N ALA A 186 29.10 -10.33 -8.23
CA ALA A 186 27.79 -10.88 -7.89
C ALA A 186 27.67 -11.31 -6.42
N LEU A 187 28.78 -11.74 -5.80
CA LEU A 187 28.81 -12.02 -4.36
C LEU A 187 28.63 -10.74 -3.53
N LYS A 188 29.26 -9.63 -3.93
CA LYS A 188 29.10 -8.33 -3.28
C LYS A 188 27.64 -7.87 -3.35
N ASP A 189 27.06 -7.87 -4.56
CA ASP A 189 25.66 -7.50 -4.79
C ASP A 189 24.71 -8.35 -3.92
N ALA A 190 24.97 -9.66 -3.87
CA ALA A 190 24.20 -10.58 -3.04
C ALA A 190 24.25 -10.23 -1.54
N CYS A 191 25.40 -9.73 -1.06
CA CYS A 191 25.59 -9.31 0.33
C CYS A 191 24.89 -7.98 0.61
N ASP A 192 25.12 -6.96 -0.22
CA ASP A 192 24.54 -5.63 -0.05
C ASP A 192 23.01 -5.73 -0.03
N GLU A 193 22.42 -6.53 -0.93
CA GLU A 193 20.99 -6.79 -0.88
C GLU A 193 20.56 -7.55 0.38
N ALA A 194 21.33 -8.55 0.83
CA ALA A 194 21.00 -9.29 2.05
C ALA A 194 21.04 -8.39 3.30
N GLU A 195 21.94 -7.42 3.36
CA GLU A 195 22.00 -6.41 4.41
C GLU A 195 20.78 -5.47 4.36
N ILE A 196 20.41 -5.00 3.17
CA ILE A 196 19.20 -4.21 2.96
C ILE A 196 17.96 -4.98 3.45
N PHE A 197 17.87 -6.28 3.16
CA PHE A 197 16.76 -7.12 3.63
C PHE A 197 16.76 -7.29 5.15
N LYS A 198 17.91 -7.50 5.79
CA LYS A 198 18.03 -7.57 7.25
C LYS A 198 17.53 -6.26 7.90
N ALA A 199 17.97 -5.11 7.39
CA ALA A 199 17.52 -3.80 7.87
C ALA A 199 16.00 -3.58 7.68
N LYS A 200 15.44 -3.98 6.52
CA LYS A 200 14.00 -3.92 6.27
C LYS A 200 13.21 -4.80 7.25
N GLU A 201 13.72 -5.98 7.58
CA GLU A 201 13.07 -6.89 8.54
C GLU A 201 13.05 -6.32 9.96
N GLU A 202 14.15 -5.70 10.38
CA GLU A 202 14.23 -5.01 11.67
C GLU A 202 13.23 -3.86 11.72
N PHE A 203 13.12 -3.05 10.66
CA PHE A 203 12.13 -1.99 10.56
C PHE A 203 10.70 -2.53 10.59
N ARG A 204 10.42 -3.68 9.94
CA ARG A 204 9.10 -4.33 10.02
C ARG A 204 8.76 -4.74 11.45
N LYS A 205 9.72 -5.26 12.20
CA LYS A 205 9.52 -5.68 13.59
C LYS A 205 9.32 -4.49 14.52
N SER A 206 10.16 -3.46 14.43
CA SER A 206 10.01 -2.25 15.24
C SER A 206 8.67 -1.56 14.95
N HIS A 207 8.30 -1.44 13.68
CA HIS A 207 7.03 -0.84 13.30
C HIS A 207 5.82 -1.67 13.77
N ALA A 208 5.92 -3.00 13.79
CA ALA A 208 4.87 -3.86 14.36
C ALA A 208 4.72 -3.65 15.88
N GLU A 209 5.83 -3.48 16.60
CA GLU A 209 5.82 -3.15 18.04
C GLU A 209 5.24 -1.76 18.31
N GLU A 210 5.63 -0.76 17.53
CA GLU A 210 5.07 0.60 17.58
C GLU A 210 3.56 0.60 17.32
N LEU A 211 3.11 -0.07 16.26
CA LEU A 211 1.70 -0.18 15.92
C LEU A 211 0.91 -0.86 17.03
N LYS A 212 1.46 -1.92 17.64
CA LYS A 212 0.84 -2.60 18.77
C LYS A 212 0.67 -1.64 19.95
N ASN A 213 1.71 -0.90 20.30
CA ASN A 213 1.67 0.11 21.36
C ASN A 213 0.68 1.25 21.03
N MET A 214 0.58 1.65 19.77
CA MET A 214 -0.41 2.63 19.33
C MET A 214 -1.83 2.07 19.51
N ILE A 215 -2.13 0.87 19.02
CA ILE A 215 -3.44 0.22 19.12
C ILE A 215 -3.88 0.08 20.58
N GLU A 216 -2.98 -0.34 21.47
CA GLU A 216 -3.26 -0.44 22.92
C GLU A 216 -3.65 0.93 23.51
N ASN A 217 -3.04 2.02 23.03
CA ASN A 217 -3.32 3.38 23.48
C ASN A 217 -4.52 4.05 22.76
N VAL A 218 -5.02 3.49 21.65
CA VAL A 218 -6.21 4.02 20.96
C VAL A 218 -7.44 3.93 21.86
N GLY A 219 -7.57 2.88 22.68
CA GLY A 219 -8.70 2.73 23.61
C GLY A 219 -8.79 3.81 24.69
N ALA A 220 -7.66 4.42 25.07
CA ALA A 220 -7.63 5.52 26.04
C ALA A 220 -7.82 6.91 25.38
N ARG A 221 -7.62 7.01 24.05
CA ARG A 221 -7.79 8.24 23.26
C ARG A 221 -9.09 8.29 22.46
N MET A 222 -9.83 7.19 22.35
CA MET A 222 -11.20 7.21 21.86
C MET A 222 -12.08 7.80 22.96
N HIS A 223 -12.25 9.12 22.92
CA HIS A 223 -13.35 9.78 23.60
C HIS A 223 -14.64 9.12 23.10
N ASN A 224 -15.36 8.41 23.97
CA ASN A 224 -16.71 7.97 23.64
C ASN A 224 -17.61 9.21 23.67
N GLU A 225 -17.78 9.88 22.53
CA GLU A 225 -18.77 10.96 22.35
C GLU A 225 -20.20 10.39 22.39
N ASP A 226 -20.60 9.84 23.53
CA ASP A 226 -21.95 9.35 23.79
C ASP A 226 -22.84 10.51 24.26
N MET A 227 -23.29 11.32 23.29
CA MET A 227 -24.14 12.48 23.56
C MET A 227 -25.41 12.13 24.35
N GLU A 228 -26.02 10.97 24.11
CA GLU A 228 -27.24 10.55 24.81
C GLU A 228 -26.94 10.10 26.24
N GLY A 229 -25.83 9.39 26.44
CA GLY A 229 -25.30 9.08 27.76
C GLY A 229 -24.99 10.35 28.56
N ASP A 230 -24.42 11.36 27.93
CA ASP A 230 -24.07 12.63 28.58
C ASP A 230 -25.32 13.44 28.97
N ILE A 231 -26.36 13.46 28.13
CA ILE A 231 -27.65 14.06 28.48
C ILE A 231 -28.27 13.33 29.69
N ARG A 232 -28.22 12.00 29.71
CA ARG A 232 -28.72 11.19 30.83
C ARG A 232 -27.96 11.46 32.13
N ARG A 233 -26.62 11.56 32.06
CA ARG A 233 -25.75 11.90 33.20
C ARG A 233 -26.05 13.32 33.72
N CYS A 234 -26.20 14.29 32.81
CA CYS A 234 -26.58 15.65 33.16
C CYS A 234 -27.94 15.71 33.86
N TRP A 235 -28.94 14.97 33.37
CA TRP A 235 -30.25 14.89 34.01
C TRP A 235 -30.18 14.29 35.42
N ARG A 236 -29.39 13.21 35.59
CA ARG A 236 -29.17 12.59 36.91
C ARG A 236 -28.49 13.56 37.88
N ALA A 237 -27.40 14.21 37.45
CA ALA A 237 -26.68 15.20 38.25
C ALA A 237 -27.62 16.34 38.69
N MET A 238 -28.44 16.83 37.76
CA MET A 238 -29.42 17.88 38.01
C MET A 238 -30.43 17.48 39.10
N ARG A 239 -30.95 16.23 39.04
CA ARG A 239 -31.89 15.68 40.05
C ARG A 239 -31.25 15.47 41.41
N GLU A 240 -30.02 14.96 41.47
CA GLU A 240 -29.28 14.78 42.72
C GLU A 240 -29.04 16.11 43.43
N VAL A 241 -28.64 17.14 42.67
CA VAL A 241 -28.44 18.49 43.23
C VAL A 241 -29.77 19.08 43.72
N MET A 242 -30.87 18.94 42.98
CA MET A 242 -32.20 19.39 43.43
C MET A 242 -32.65 18.70 44.71
N GLN A 243 -32.42 17.39 44.84
CA GLN A 243 -32.75 16.63 46.06
C GLN A 243 -31.91 17.08 47.25
N SER A 244 -30.61 17.34 47.04
CA SER A 244 -29.70 17.77 48.10
C SER A 244 -30.01 19.17 48.64
N LEU A 245 -30.43 20.11 47.77
CA LEU A 245 -30.79 21.48 48.16
C LEU A 245 -32.26 21.64 48.58
N GLY A 246 -33.13 20.66 48.27
CA GLY A 246 -34.57 20.74 48.54
C GLY A 246 -35.28 21.87 47.79
N LYS A 247 -34.70 22.34 46.68
CA LYS A 247 -35.22 23.43 45.85
C LYS A 247 -35.51 22.92 44.44
N HIS A 248 -36.60 23.40 43.85
CA HIS A 248 -36.96 23.11 42.46
C HIS A 248 -36.15 23.90 41.42
N LYS A 249 -35.44 24.95 41.88
CA LYS A 249 -34.61 25.85 41.06
C LYS A 249 -33.17 25.86 41.59
N VAL A 250 -32.20 25.55 40.73
CA VAL A 250 -30.79 25.34 41.11
C VAL A 250 -29.86 26.04 40.11
N PRO A 251 -28.74 26.64 40.55
CA PRO A 251 -27.77 27.23 39.63
C PRO A 251 -27.01 26.17 38.82
N ILE A 252 -26.74 26.47 37.54
CA ILE A 252 -26.06 25.53 36.61
C ILE A 252 -24.68 25.10 37.12
N SER A 253 -23.95 25.99 37.80
CA SER A 253 -22.62 25.73 38.35
C SER A 253 -22.59 24.57 39.36
N ASN A 254 -23.66 24.36 40.11
CA ASN A 254 -23.73 23.24 41.05
C ASN A 254 -23.96 21.92 40.30
N VAL A 255 -24.68 21.96 39.18
CA VAL A 255 -24.92 20.78 38.33
C VAL A 255 -23.64 20.40 37.58
N THR A 256 -22.86 21.37 37.09
CA THR A 256 -21.58 21.10 36.41
C THR A 256 -20.55 20.46 37.35
N ASN A 257 -20.48 20.92 38.60
CA ASN A 257 -19.57 20.33 39.59
C ASN A 257 -19.99 18.88 39.91
N ARG A 258 -21.28 18.63 40.10
CA ARG A 258 -21.77 17.27 40.36
C ARG A 258 -21.56 16.35 39.15
N LEU A 259 -21.72 16.86 37.93
CA LEU A 259 -21.40 16.13 36.71
C LEU A 259 -19.91 15.75 36.65
N SER A 260 -19.02 16.68 36.98
CA SER A 260 -17.57 16.39 36.97
C SER A 260 -17.20 15.25 37.94
N GLU A 261 -17.85 15.16 39.09
CA GLU A 261 -17.65 14.05 40.03
C GLU A 261 -18.10 12.72 39.43
N ILE A 262 -19.28 12.68 38.80
CA ILE A 262 -19.82 11.47 38.14
C ILE A 262 -18.91 11.02 36.98
N LEU A 263 -18.37 11.96 36.22
CA LEU A 263 -17.47 11.66 35.11
C LEU A 263 -16.12 11.08 35.59
N VAL A 264 -15.60 11.59 36.71
CA VAL A 264 -14.37 11.04 37.33
C VAL A 264 -14.61 9.62 37.87
N GLU A 265 -15.79 9.35 38.44
CA GLU A 265 -16.16 8.02 38.93
C GLU A 265 -16.31 6.98 37.81
N GLU A 266 -16.88 7.36 36.66
CA GLU A 266 -17.13 6.44 35.53
C GLU A 266 -15.91 6.25 34.61
N PHE A 267 -15.11 7.30 34.35
CA PHE A 267 -14.03 7.27 33.37
C PHE A 267 -12.60 7.31 33.97
N GLY A 268 -12.47 7.47 35.30
CA GLY A 268 -11.17 7.45 35.99
C GLY A 268 -10.46 8.81 36.04
N VAL A 269 -9.14 8.78 36.33
CA VAL A 269 -8.33 10.01 36.53
C VAL A 269 -8.12 10.73 35.22
N ILE A 270 -8.51 12.00 35.22
CA ILE A 270 -8.53 12.90 34.08
C ILE A 270 -7.12 13.49 33.83
N PRO A 271 -6.52 13.30 32.63
CA PRO A 271 -5.35 14.05 32.20
C PRO A 271 -5.68 15.54 31.99
N GLU A 272 -4.73 16.44 32.27
CA GLU A 272 -4.89 17.90 32.13
C GLU A 272 -5.48 18.30 30.75
N GLY A 273 -6.68 18.89 30.75
CA GLY A 273 -7.36 19.38 29.53
C GLY A 273 -8.89 19.27 29.55
N TYR A 274 -9.43 18.31 30.30
CA TYR A 274 -10.88 18.02 30.36
C TYR A 274 -11.72 18.96 31.23
N GLU A 275 -11.14 19.89 32.01
CA GLU A 275 -11.95 20.90 32.71
C GLU A 275 -12.72 21.78 31.74
N VAL A 276 -12.11 22.09 30.59
CA VAL A 276 -12.74 22.88 29.53
C VAL A 276 -13.78 22.02 28.79
N GLU A 277 -13.44 20.77 28.50
CA GLU A 277 -14.32 19.82 27.81
C GLU A 277 -15.55 19.49 28.67
N SER A 278 -15.39 19.22 29.97
CA SER A 278 -16.48 18.98 30.90
C SER A 278 -17.43 20.18 30.99
N LYS A 279 -16.90 21.42 30.97
CA LYS A 279 -17.74 22.63 30.89
C LYS A 279 -18.50 22.69 29.57
N ILE A 280 -17.88 22.39 28.44
CA ILE A 280 -18.54 22.36 27.12
C ILE A 280 -19.61 21.27 27.07
N THR A 281 -19.30 20.04 27.47
CA THR A 281 -20.25 18.92 27.50
C THR A 281 -21.41 19.21 28.43
N SER A 282 -21.16 19.80 29.61
CA SER A 282 -22.23 20.20 30.53
C SER A 282 -23.12 21.31 29.96
N PHE A 283 -22.56 22.24 29.19
CA PHE A 283 -23.31 23.32 28.55
C PHE A 283 -24.13 22.80 27.36
N VAL A 284 -23.51 21.97 26.52
CA VAL A 284 -24.16 21.34 25.36
C VAL A 284 -25.29 20.42 25.84
N ALA A 285 -25.04 19.59 26.84
CA ALA A 285 -26.08 18.76 27.44
C ALA A 285 -27.14 19.60 28.15
N GLY A 286 -26.79 20.71 28.82
CA GLY A 286 -27.76 21.66 29.37
C GLY A 286 -28.66 22.29 28.29
N LEU A 287 -28.08 22.66 27.15
CA LEU A 287 -28.82 23.13 25.99
C LEU A 287 -29.75 22.03 25.46
N PHE A 288 -29.27 20.79 25.31
CA PHE A 288 -30.11 19.67 24.90
C PHE A 288 -31.21 19.34 25.91
N LEU A 289 -30.95 19.46 27.21
CA LEU A 289 -31.96 19.30 28.25
C LEU A 289 -33.09 20.32 28.09
N THR A 290 -32.78 21.56 27.69
CA THR A 290 -33.81 22.57 27.42
C THR A 290 -34.49 22.39 26.07
N HIS A 291 -33.73 22.15 25.00
CA HIS A 291 -34.27 22.00 23.66
C HIS A 291 -35.19 20.78 23.56
N ARG A 292 -34.86 19.67 24.23
CA ARG A 292 -35.73 18.49 24.34
C ARG A 292 -36.76 18.60 25.46
N GLY A 293 -36.92 19.77 26.08
CA GLY A 293 -38.01 20.03 27.03
C GLY A 293 -37.93 19.24 28.34
N TYR A 294 -36.75 18.79 28.76
CA TYR A 294 -36.53 18.12 30.05
C TYR A 294 -36.43 19.12 31.21
N ALA A 295 -35.87 20.30 30.95
CA ALA A 295 -35.65 21.34 31.94
C ALA A 295 -35.99 22.73 31.38
N TRP A 296 -36.29 23.66 32.28
CA TRP A 296 -36.43 25.08 31.99
C TRP A 296 -35.18 25.83 32.43
N ILE A 297 -34.69 26.73 31.59
CA ILE A 297 -33.66 27.71 31.94
C ILE A 297 -34.33 29.04 32.23
N SER A 298 -33.93 29.69 33.32
CA SER A 298 -34.30 31.07 33.62
C SER A 298 -33.09 31.88 34.07
N GLN A 299 -33.03 33.13 33.61
CA GLN A 299 -32.03 34.12 34.01
C GLN A 299 -32.73 35.48 34.13
N ASP A 300 -32.65 36.11 35.29
CA ASP A 300 -33.40 37.34 35.58
C ASP A 300 -32.67 38.59 35.06
N GLN A 301 -31.34 38.66 35.17
CA GLN A 301 -30.49 39.72 34.61
C GLN A 301 -29.24 39.12 33.93
N PRO A 302 -28.60 39.84 32.98
CA PRO A 302 -27.42 39.32 32.26
C PRO A 302 -26.25 38.89 33.17
N GLU A 303 -26.11 39.52 34.33
CA GLU A 303 -25.07 39.24 35.34
C GLU A 303 -25.50 38.20 36.38
N ASP A 304 -26.78 37.81 36.39
CA ASP A 304 -27.31 36.83 37.34
C ASP A 304 -26.97 35.39 36.90
N PRO A 305 -26.77 34.46 37.86
CA PRO A 305 -26.46 33.08 37.55
C PRO A 305 -27.62 32.40 36.79
N ILE A 306 -27.27 31.60 35.79
CA ILE A 306 -28.23 30.80 35.02
C ILE A 306 -28.81 29.72 35.94
N MET A 307 -30.14 29.71 36.04
CA MET A 307 -30.87 28.77 36.89
C MET A 307 -31.58 27.72 36.03
N ILE A 308 -31.53 26.47 36.48
CA ILE A 308 -32.20 25.33 35.85
C ILE A 308 -33.30 24.81 36.77
N GLU A 309 -34.46 24.52 36.18
CA GLU A 309 -35.65 23.98 36.84
C GLU A 309 -36.11 22.71 36.12
N ASP A 310 -36.52 21.67 36.86
CA ASP A 310 -37.04 20.44 36.23
C ASP A 310 -38.49 20.64 35.77
N ARG A 311 -38.76 20.33 34.49
CA ARG A 311 -40.12 20.43 33.92
C ARG A 311 -41.04 19.30 34.40
N TRP A 312 -40.48 18.15 34.80
CA TRP A 312 -41.21 16.90 35.04
C TRP A 312 -40.95 16.33 36.45
N PRO A 313 -41.21 17.07 37.55
CA PRO A 313 -40.82 16.65 38.90
C PRO A 313 -41.42 15.31 39.35
N LYS A 314 -42.52 14.85 38.74
CA LYS A 314 -43.24 13.61 39.07
C LYS A 314 -42.72 12.34 38.35
N ALA A 315 -41.88 12.48 37.32
CA ALA A 315 -41.33 11.35 36.59
C ALA A 315 -40.21 10.67 37.39
N LYS A 316 -40.12 9.33 37.33
CA LYS A 316 -39.17 8.53 38.12
C LYS A 316 -37.96 8.06 37.33
N SER A 317 -38.09 7.93 36.00
CA SER A 317 -37.01 7.50 35.10
C SER A 317 -36.77 8.50 33.97
N PHE A 318 -35.54 8.53 33.46
CA PHE A 318 -35.17 9.32 32.27
C PHE A 318 -36.02 8.91 31.04
N ASP A 319 -36.31 7.62 30.89
CA ASP A 319 -37.09 7.10 29.76
C ASP A 319 -38.58 7.54 29.82
N GLU A 320 -39.12 7.75 31.03
CA GLU A 320 -40.47 8.31 31.18
C GLU A 320 -40.51 9.79 30.79
N VAL A 321 -39.43 10.53 31.08
CA VAL A 321 -39.30 11.95 30.73
C VAL A 321 -39.12 12.12 29.22
N THR A 322 -38.36 11.23 28.56
CA THR A 322 -38.19 11.25 27.10
C THR A 322 -39.51 11.02 26.36
N GLU A 323 -40.32 10.07 26.79
CA GLU A 323 -41.66 9.84 26.22
C GLU A 323 -42.65 10.98 26.47
N LEU A 324 -42.61 11.62 27.65
CA LEU A 324 -43.48 12.74 27.96
C LEU A 324 -43.09 14.00 27.18
N ALA A 325 -41.79 14.23 27.01
CA ALA A 325 -41.29 15.33 26.20
C ALA A 325 -41.63 15.13 24.71
N SER A 326 -41.46 13.92 24.16
CA SER A 326 -41.77 13.65 22.76
C SER A 326 -43.26 13.86 22.46
N LYS A 327 -44.15 13.37 23.32
CA LYS A 327 -45.61 13.58 23.18
C LYS A 327 -45.97 15.06 23.18
N LEU A 328 -45.31 15.87 24.01
CA LEU A 328 -45.56 17.31 24.07
C LEU A 328 -45.08 18.02 22.79
N PHE A 329 -43.93 17.63 22.22
CA PHE A 329 -43.50 18.15 20.92
C PHE A 329 -44.41 17.73 19.78
N ASP A 330 -44.89 16.49 19.79
CA ASP A 330 -45.84 16.01 18.79
C ASP A 330 -47.15 16.80 18.87
N GLU A 331 -47.65 17.07 20.09
CA GLU A 331 -48.83 17.92 20.32
C GLU A 331 -48.60 19.36 19.89
N GLU A 332 -47.45 19.97 20.20
CA GLU A 332 -47.08 21.32 19.76
C GLU A 332 -46.94 21.41 18.23
N SER A 333 -46.35 20.38 17.59
CA SER A 333 -46.21 20.31 16.13
C SER A 333 -47.56 20.18 15.45
N ILE A 334 -48.45 19.31 15.96
CA ILE A 334 -49.82 19.16 15.45
C ILE A 334 -50.61 20.46 15.62
N ALA A 335 -50.44 21.15 16.75
CA ALA A 335 -51.08 22.45 16.99
C ALA A 335 -50.58 23.51 15.99
N LEU A 336 -49.27 23.59 15.75
CA LEU A 336 -48.65 24.48 14.77
C LEU A 336 -49.09 24.20 13.32
N GLU A 337 -49.25 22.93 12.94
CA GLU A 337 -49.77 22.54 11.63
C GLU A 337 -51.26 22.89 11.47
N SER A 338 -52.02 22.90 12.57
CA SER A 338 -53.43 23.28 12.58
C SER A 338 -53.67 24.79 12.57
N GLU A 339 -52.66 25.60 12.90
CA GLU A 339 -52.74 27.05 12.79
C GLU A 339 -52.57 27.49 11.33
N GLU A 340 -53.59 28.16 10.78
CA GLU A 340 -53.50 28.75 9.45
C GLU A 340 -52.39 29.80 9.38
N THR A 341 -51.29 29.48 8.72
CA THR A 341 -50.21 30.43 8.47
C THR A 341 -50.68 31.61 7.61
N GLU A 342 -50.08 32.79 7.81
CA GLU A 342 -50.44 33.99 7.04
C GLU A 342 -50.23 33.82 5.53
N SER A 343 -49.29 32.96 5.12
CA SER A 343 -49.07 32.59 3.72
C SER A 343 -50.23 31.80 3.13
N MET A 344 -50.81 30.86 3.88
CA MET A 344 -52.03 30.13 3.47
C MET A 344 -53.23 31.09 3.35
N ARG A 345 -53.39 32.04 4.30
CA ARG A 345 -54.42 33.08 4.22
C ARG A 345 -54.21 34.05 3.05
N HIS A 346 -52.97 34.31 2.65
CA HIS A 346 -52.66 35.12 1.48
C HIS A 346 -52.97 34.37 0.17
N ALA A 347 -52.62 33.09 0.07
CA ALA A 347 -52.93 32.25 -1.08
C ALA A 347 -54.44 32.09 -1.29
N GLN A 348 -55.22 31.89 -0.22
CA GLN A 348 -56.68 31.84 -0.29
C GLN A 348 -57.29 33.14 -0.82
N ARG A 349 -56.83 34.31 -0.34
CA ARG A 349 -57.28 35.62 -0.84
C ARG A 349 -56.93 35.84 -2.31
N LEU A 350 -55.78 35.35 -2.77
CA LEU A 350 -55.37 35.44 -4.17
C LEU A 350 -56.26 34.57 -5.06
N ALA A 351 -56.55 33.33 -4.63
CA ALA A 351 -57.43 32.41 -5.35
C ALA A 351 -58.87 32.93 -5.44
N GLU A 352 -59.38 33.54 -4.36
CA GLU A 352 -60.70 34.16 -4.35
C GLU A 352 -60.78 35.33 -5.32
N ARG A 353 -59.75 36.20 -5.36
CA ARG A 353 -59.66 37.29 -6.35
C ARG A 353 -59.59 36.79 -7.79
N ALA A 354 -58.82 35.73 -8.03
CA ALA A 354 -58.72 35.13 -9.35
C ALA A 354 -60.06 34.52 -9.82
N ARG A 355 -60.81 33.90 -8.91
CA ARG A 355 -62.15 33.36 -9.22
C ARG A 355 -63.14 34.46 -9.58
N ILE A 356 -63.15 35.55 -8.79
CA ILE A 356 -64.02 36.72 -9.06
C ILE A 356 -63.67 37.34 -10.41
N ALA A 357 -62.37 37.52 -10.73
CA ALA A 357 -61.95 38.06 -12.01
C ALA A 357 -62.36 37.17 -13.19
N ALA A 358 -62.26 35.84 -13.05
CA ALA A 358 -62.70 34.91 -14.09
C ALA A 358 -64.22 34.94 -14.30
N GLU A 359 -65.01 35.05 -13.22
CA GLU A 359 -66.46 35.23 -13.30
C GLU A 359 -66.82 36.56 -13.99
N GLU A 360 -66.11 37.66 -13.68
CA GLU A 360 -66.29 38.95 -14.35
C GLU A 360 -65.92 38.91 -15.84
N GLU A 361 -64.84 38.23 -16.22
CA GLU A 361 -64.45 38.03 -17.62
C GLU A 361 -65.48 37.21 -18.41
N GLU A 362 -66.02 36.13 -17.83
CA GLU A 362 -67.08 35.35 -18.46
C GLU A 362 -68.35 36.19 -18.64
N ILE A 363 -68.73 36.99 -17.64
CA ILE A 363 -69.86 37.92 -17.76
C ILE A 363 -69.59 38.99 -18.84
N ALA A 364 -68.36 39.48 -18.96
CA ALA A 364 -67.98 40.44 -20.00
C ALA A 364 -68.05 39.83 -21.41
N LYS A 365 -67.57 38.60 -21.61
CA LYS A 365 -67.68 37.88 -22.89
C LYS A 365 -69.14 37.61 -23.27
N ILE A 366 -69.99 37.24 -22.30
CA ILE A 366 -71.43 37.05 -22.53
C ILE A 366 -72.09 38.36 -22.97
N LYS A 367 -71.69 39.51 -22.38
CA LYS A 367 -72.17 40.84 -22.80
C LYS A 367 -71.70 41.20 -24.21
N GLU A 368 -70.42 41.04 -24.53
CA GLU A 368 -69.89 41.33 -25.87
C GLU A 368 -70.57 40.48 -26.94
N ALA A 369 -70.80 39.18 -26.68
CA ALA A 369 -71.53 38.31 -27.59
C ALA A 369 -72.99 38.74 -27.81
N SER A 370 -73.62 39.38 -26.81
CA SER A 370 -74.97 39.93 -26.95
C SER A 370 -75.03 41.27 -27.69
N GLU A 371 -73.93 42.03 -27.77
CA GLU A 371 -73.86 43.32 -28.47
C GLU A 371 -73.55 43.20 -29.97
N SER A 372 -73.03 42.05 -30.46
CA SER A 372 -72.67 41.85 -31.88
C SER A 372 -73.83 41.47 -32.82
N GLU A 373 -75.04 41.25 -32.31
CA GLU A 373 -76.24 40.99 -33.13
C GLU A 373 -77.18 42.21 -33.11
N ASN A 374 -76.76 43.33 -33.69
CA ASN A 374 -77.67 44.43 -33.97
C ASN A 374 -78.34 44.20 -35.36
N PRO A 375 -79.66 43.89 -35.44
CA PRO A 375 -80.32 43.45 -36.68
C PRO A 375 -80.66 44.56 -37.68
N ASP A 376 -80.01 45.73 -37.61
CA ASP A 376 -80.30 46.87 -38.50
C ASP A 376 -79.28 47.01 -39.66
N ASP A 377 -78.25 46.16 -39.72
CA ASP A 377 -77.19 46.22 -40.76
C ASP A 377 -77.48 45.35 -42.01
N TRP A 378 -78.68 44.77 -42.14
CA TRP A 378 -79.09 43.95 -43.30
C TRP A 378 -80.06 44.61 -44.28
N LEU A 379 -80.39 45.91 -44.11
CA LEU A 379 -81.34 46.62 -44.99
C LEU A 379 -80.82 48.00 -45.43
N VAL A 380 -79.96 48.04 -46.44
CA VAL A 380 -79.80 49.20 -47.35
C VAL A 380 -79.58 48.71 -48.79
N GLU A 381 -80.60 48.86 -49.64
CA GLU A 381 -80.49 49.17 -51.08
C GLU A 381 -81.04 50.58 -51.30
#